data_AF-A0AAW5RMB0-F1
#
_entry.id   AF-A0AAW5RMB0-F1
#
_cell.length_a   1.000
_cell.length_b   1.000
_cell.length_c   1.000
_cell.angle_alpha   90.00
_cell.angle_beta   90.00
_cell.angle_gamma   90.00
#
_symmetry.space_group_name_H-M   'P 1'
#
loop_
_entity.id
_entity.type
_entity.pdbx_description
1 polymer ?
#
loop_
_entity_poly.entity_id
_entity_poly.type
_entity_poly.pdbx_seq_one_letter_code
_entity_poly.pdbx_strand_id
1 'polypeptide(L)'
;MQPDAKRLLTLVHVGRRELGLDDEDYRALLESVTGSRSAKGLKAAQLEAVITVMKGLGFKVKGNATGRRSPPSAAHVQAPEVRKLRAIWITMKNDGLLHDGSEDALGSFIRRMTANANGGAGINRAEWLTSVQAERVLEALKKWHIRLMTDAILARGDSVPETLSHRHDAKPGYDLIRDAFENPGKRPPRMMVIDGSKPVSC
;
A
#
# COMPACT_ATOMS: atom_id res chain seq x y z
N MET A 1 -12.44 -11.80 -13.99
CA MET A 1 -11.56 -10.67 -14.42
C MET A 1 -11.30 -10.87 -15.90
N GLN A 2 -11.98 -10.12 -16.77
CA GLN A 2 -11.79 -10.29 -18.22
C GLN A 2 -10.39 -9.78 -18.61
N PRO A 3 -9.61 -10.53 -19.39
CA PRO A 3 -8.32 -10.07 -19.86
C PRO A 3 -8.50 -8.83 -20.74
N ASP A 4 -7.82 -7.74 -20.36
CA ASP A 4 -7.85 -6.48 -21.13
C ASP A 4 -7.11 -6.69 -22.46
N ALA A 5 -7.88 -6.77 -23.55
CA ALA A 5 -7.36 -6.97 -24.91
C ALA A 5 -6.34 -5.89 -25.30
N LYS A 6 -6.46 -4.66 -24.78
CA LYS A 6 -5.50 -3.58 -25.05
C LYS A 6 -4.15 -3.85 -24.39
N ARG A 7 -4.16 -4.38 -23.18
CA ARG A 7 -2.93 -4.79 -22.47
C ARG A 7 -2.25 -5.96 -23.19
N LEU A 8 -3.02 -6.96 -23.61
CA LEU A 8 -2.48 -8.12 -24.33
C LEU A 8 -1.89 -7.73 -25.69
N LEU A 9 -2.57 -6.86 -26.44
CA LEU A 9 -2.05 -6.32 -27.69
C LEU A 9 -0.71 -5.60 -27.48
N THR A 10 -0.62 -4.80 -26.41
CA THR A 10 0.63 -4.13 -26.02
C THR A 10 1.75 -5.15 -25.78
N LEU A 11 1.48 -6.25 -25.07
CA LEU A 11 2.46 -7.31 -24.82
C LEU A 11 2.92 -8.01 -26.09
N VAL A 12 2.03 -8.25 -27.06
CA VAL A 12 2.39 -8.81 -28.36
C VAL A 12 3.35 -7.88 -29.11
N HIS A 13 3.08 -6.57 -29.13
CA HIS A 13 4.00 -5.61 -29.75
C HIS A 13 5.36 -5.53 -29.05
N VAL A 14 5.38 -5.60 -27.71
CA VAL A 14 6.63 -5.65 -26.94
C VAL A 14 7.40 -6.93 -27.25
N GLY A 15 6.72 -8.08 -27.24
CA GLY A 15 7.36 -9.35 -27.55
C GLY A 15 7.94 -9.40 -28.95
N ARG A 16 7.28 -8.78 -29.94
CA ARG A 16 7.81 -8.66 -31.30
C ARG A 16 9.15 -7.94 -31.28
N ARG A 17 9.22 -6.82 -30.56
CA ARG A 17 10.45 -6.02 -30.42
C ARG A 17 11.54 -6.77 -29.66
N GLU A 18 11.20 -7.48 -28.58
CA GLU A 18 12.19 -8.22 -27.77
C GLU A 18 12.75 -9.46 -28.46
N LEU A 19 11.92 -10.14 -29.27
CA LEU A 19 12.35 -11.28 -30.08
C LEU A 19 13.06 -10.86 -31.38
N GLY A 20 13.08 -9.57 -31.70
CA GLY A 20 13.69 -9.08 -32.95
C GLY A 20 12.97 -9.53 -34.21
N LEU A 21 11.67 -9.85 -34.12
CA LEU A 21 10.88 -10.31 -35.27
C LEU A 21 10.67 -9.16 -36.26
N ASP A 22 11.02 -9.41 -37.52
CA ASP A 22 10.74 -8.48 -38.59
C ASP A 22 9.22 -8.43 -38.91
N ASP A 23 8.83 -7.56 -39.84
CA ASP A 23 7.41 -7.34 -40.13
C ASP A 23 6.74 -8.55 -40.83
N GLU A 24 7.51 -9.41 -41.51
CA GLU A 24 6.98 -10.55 -42.24
C GLU A 24 6.89 -11.80 -41.35
N ASP A 25 7.94 -12.07 -40.57
CA ASP A 25 7.97 -13.11 -39.53
C ASP A 25 6.88 -12.88 -38.48
N TYR A 26 6.67 -11.62 -38.09
CA TYR A 26 5.59 -11.26 -37.18
C TYR A 26 4.20 -11.53 -37.78
N ARG A 27 3.99 -11.24 -39.07
CA ARG A 27 2.72 -11.54 -39.75
C ARG A 27 2.49 -13.03 -39.90
N ALA A 28 3.52 -13.78 -40.26
CA ALA A 28 3.48 -15.24 -40.36
C ALA A 28 3.17 -15.89 -39.00
N LEU A 29 3.78 -15.38 -37.92
CA LEU A 29 3.48 -15.82 -36.55
C LEU A 29 1.99 -15.59 -36.22
N LEU A 30 1.47 -14.38 -36.45
CA LEU A 30 0.06 -14.07 -36.19
C LEU A 30 -0.89 -14.95 -37.01
N GLU A 31 -0.58 -15.17 -38.29
CA GLU A 31 -1.38 -16.00 -39.18
C GLU A 31 -1.38 -17.46 -38.73
N SER A 32 -0.23 -18.01 -38.32
CA SER A 32 -0.12 -19.39 -37.83
C SER A 32 -0.92 -19.66 -36.56
N VAL A 33 -1.04 -18.66 -35.67
CA VAL A 33 -1.71 -18.81 -34.37
C VAL A 33 -3.19 -18.41 -34.43
N THR A 34 -3.52 -17.41 -35.25
CA THR A 34 -4.85 -16.77 -35.21
C THR A 34 -5.61 -16.80 -36.53
N GLY A 35 -4.95 -17.20 -37.63
CA GLY A 35 -5.49 -17.13 -38.99
C GLY A 35 -5.56 -15.71 -39.56
N SER A 36 -5.00 -14.71 -38.88
CA SER A 36 -5.01 -13.31 -39.32
C SER A 36 -3.60 -12.74 -39.37
N ARG A 37 -3.29 -12.05 -40.47
CA ARG A 37 -2.02 -11.33 -40.68
C ARG A 37 -1.93 -10.00 -39.93
N SER A 38 -2.91 -9.68 -39.08
CA SER A 38 -2.97 -8.44 -38.31
C SER A 38 -3.44 -8.70 -36.89
N ALA A 39 -2.81 -8.01 -35.94
CA ALA A 39 -3.25 -8.02 -34.55
C ALA A 39 -4.48 -7.12 -34.29
N LYS A 40 -4.86 -6.30 -35.27
CA LYS A 40 -6.01 -5.38 -35.18
C LYS A 40 -7.32 -6.18 -35.22
N GLY A 41 -8.08 -6.12 -34.13
CA GLY A 41 -9.38 -6.82 -34.03
C GLY A 41 -9.30 -8.23 -33.44
N LEU A 42 -8.11 -8.70 -33.04
CA LEU A 42 -7.98 -9.97 -32.33
C LEU A 42 -8.64 -9.93 -30.96
N LYS A 43 -9.29 -11.04 -30.59
CA LYS A 43 -9.89 -11.23 -29.27
C LYS A 43 -8.81 -11.55 -28.23
N ALA A 44 -9.10 -11.29 -26.96
CA ALA A 44 -8.15 -11.54 -25.87
C ALA A 44 -7.58 -12.97 -25.87
N ALA A 45 -8.43 -13.99 -26.10
CA ALA A 45 -7.99 -15.39 -26.17
C ALA A 45 -6.96 -15.64 -27.30
N GLN A 46 -7.12 -14.99 -28.45
CA GLN A 46 -6.18 -15.11 -29.57
C GLN A 46 -4.85 -14.42 -29.24
N LEU A 47 -4.90 -13.25 -28.59
CA LEU A 47 -3.69 -12.54 -28.14
C LEU A 47 -2.93 -13.33 -27.08
N GLU A 48 -3.63 -14.03 -26.17
CA GLU A 48 -3.00 -14.92 -25.19
C GLU A 48 -2.31 -16.12 -25.83
N ALA A 49 -2.92 -16.73 -26.85
CA ALA A 49 -2.31 -17.80 -27.61
C ALA A 49 -1.02 -17.34 -28.30
N VAL A 50 -1.03 -16.14 -28.92
CA VAL A 50 0.16 -15.54 -29.54
C VAL A 50 1.26 -15.32 -28.51
N ILE A 51 0.94 -14.71 -27.36
CA ILE A 51 1.91 -14.50 -26.28
C ILE A 51 2.50 -15.83 -25.79
N THR A 52 1.70 -16.90 -25.76
CA THR A 52 2.16 -18.24 -25.35
C THR A 52 3.19 -18.81 -26.33
N VAL A 53 2.97 -18.67 -27.63
CA VAL A 53 3.96 -19.07 -28.64
C VAL A 53 5.22 -18.22 -28.53
N MET A 54 5.07 -16.91 -28.37
CA MET A 54 6.22 -16.00 -28.20
C MET A 54 7.05 -16.37 -26.96
N LYS A 55 6.42 -16.81 -25.87
CA LYS A 55 7.14 -17.30 -24.68
C LYS A 55 7.98 -18.54 -24.99
N GLY A 56 7.46 -19.46 -25.82
CA GLY A 56 8.22 -20.60 -26.34
C GLY A 56 9.43 -20.19 -27.18
N LEU A 57 9.32 -19.07 -27.91
CA LEU A 57 10.41 -18.46 -28.68
C LEU A 57 11.40 -17.65 -27.81
N GLY A 58 11.22 -17.62 -26.49
CA GLY A 58 12.12 -16.94 -25.56
C GLY A 58 11.62 -15.58 -25.05
N PHE A 59 10.40 -15.16 -25.41
CA PHE A 59 9.80 -13.94 -24.87
C PHE A 59 9.51 -14.11 -23.39
N LYS A 60 10.24 -13.38 -22.55
CA LYS A 60 10.01 -13.35 -21.12
C LYS A 60 9.13 -12.15 -20.82
N VAL A 61 7.83 -12.40 -20.59
CA VAL A 61 6.94 -11.36 -20.05
C VAL A 61 7.54 -10.94 -18.70
N LYS A 62 8.23 -9.80 -18.68
CA LYS A 62 8.52 -9.08 -17.45
C LYS A 62 7.15 -8.79 -16.85
N GLY A 63 6.74 -9.62 -15.90
CA GLY A 63 5.57 -9.32 -15.12
C GLY A 63 5.78 -7.90 -14.62
N ASN A 64 4.83 -7.00 -14.88
CA ASN A 64 4.74 -5.82 -14.03
C ASN A 64 4.78 -6.40 -12.61
N ALA A 65 5.83 -6.07 -11.88
CA ALA A 65 5.93 -6.32 -10.45
C ALA A 65 4.82 -5.49 -9.78
N THR A 66 3.59 -5.96 -9.98
CA THR A 66 2.42 -5.74 -9.16
C THR A 66 2.49 -6.66 -7.94
N GLY A 67 3.48 -7.56 -7.88
CA GLY A 67 4.02 -8.01 -6.61
C GLY A 67 4.42 -6.78 -5.83
N ARG A 68 3.62 -6.46 -4.81
CA ARG A 68 3.84 -5.39 -3.84
C ARG A 68 5.34 -5.27 -3.60
N ARG A 69 5.94 -4.14 -3.97
CA ARG A 69 7.36 -3.84 -3.76
C ARG A 69 7.64 -3.65 -2.28
N SER A 70 7.54 -4.72 -1.51
CA SER A 70 8.16 -4.79 -0.19
C SER A 70 9.63 -5.09 -0.44
N PRO A 71 10.56 -4.17 -0.15
CA PRO A 71 11.97 -4.54 -0.15
C PRO A 71 12.16 -5.70 0.85
N PRO A 72 13.15 -6.57 0.63
CA PRO A 72 13.53 -7.60 1.60
C PRO A 72 13.68 -6.97 2.98
N SER A 73 13.25 -7.65 4.06
CA SER A 73 13.36 -7.13 5.43
C SER A 73 14.78 -6.74 5.85
N ALA A 74 15.79 -7.25 5.11
CA ALA A 74 17.21 -6.98 5.28
C ALA A 74 17.75 -5.79 4.44
N ALA A 75 16.91 -5.08 3.68
CA ALA A 75 17.34 -3.89 2.96
C ALA A 75 17.84 -2.83 3.95
N HIS A 76 18.98 -2.19 3.66
CA HIS A 76 19.57 -1.17 4.52
C HIS A 76 18.60 0.00 4.69
N VAL A 77 18.05 0.13 5.90
CA VAL A 77 17.13 1.21 6.24
C VAL A 77 17.94 2.33 6.89
N GLN A 78 17.99 3.50 6.26
CA GLN A 78 18.75 4.67 6.75
C GLN A 78 18.27 5.18 8.11
N ALA A 79 17.00 4.96 8.46
CA ALA A 79 16.39 5.43 9.70
C ALA A 79 15.59 4.30 10.38
N PRO A 80 15.89 3.90 11.64
CA PRO A 80 15.17 2.84 12.33
C PRO A 80 13.67 3.12 12.49
N GLU A 81 13.26 4.39 12.45
CA GLU A 81 11.86 4.83 12.48
C GLU A 81 11.03 4.32 11.30
N VAL A 82 11.66 4.11 10.14
CA VAL A 82 10.99 3.58 8.93
C VAL A 82 10.44 2.18 9.18
N ARG A 83 11.11 1.37 10.01
CA ARG A 83 10.59 0.06 10.41
C ARG A 83 9.29 0.18 11.21
N LYS A 84 9.22 1.14 12.14
CA LYS A 84 8.00 1.41 12.94
C LYS A 84 6.87 1.90 12.05
N LEU A 85 7.18 2.78 11.10
CA LEU A 85 6.22 3.33 10.14
C LEU A 85 5.62 2.23 9.26
N ARG A 86 6.44 1.30 8.75
CA ARG A 86 5.97 0.11 8.03
C ARG A 86 5.11 -0.80 8.90
N ALA A 87 5.54 -1.04 10.14
CA ALA A 87 4.78 -1.88 11.08
C ALA A 87 3.37 -1.32 11.30
N ILE A 88 3.24 -0.02 11.60
CA ILE A 88 1.92 0.62 11.77
C ILE A 88 1.08 0.52 10.50
N TRP A 89 1.66 0.73 9.31
CA TRP A 89 0.94 0.61 8.05
C TRP A 89 0.35 -0.78 7.81
N ILE A 90 1.15 -1.83 8.09
CA ILE A 90 0.70 -3.22 8.00
C ILE A 90 -0.40 -3.49 9.03
N THR A 91 -0.22 -3.03 10.28
CA THR A 91 -1.24 -3.13 11.34
C THR A 91 -2.56 -2.52 10.89
N MET A 92 -2.55 -1.28 10.40
CA MET A 92 -3.77 -0.62 9.90
C MET A 92 -4.47 -1.39 8.77
N LYS A 93 -3.71 -2.10 7.93
CA LYS A 93 -4.30 -2.97 6.90
C LYS A 93 -4.93 -4.22 7.51
N ASN A 94 -4.27 -4.85 8.48
CA ASN A 94 -4.79 -6.01 9.18
C ASN A 94 -6.06 -5.68 9.99
N ASP A 95 -6.14 -4.47 10.54
CA ASP A 95 -7.33 -3.96 11.23
C ASP A 95 -8.49 -3.62 10.28
N GLY A 96 -8.29 -3.76 8.96
CA GLY A 96 -9.29 -3.43 7.94
C GLY A 96 -9.51 -1.94 7.70
N LEU A 97 -8.69 -1.07 8.31
CA LEU A 97 -8.81 0.39 8.20
C LEU A 97 -8.28 0.94 6.87
N LEU A 98 -7.44 0.18 6.17
CA LEU A 98 -6.89 0.53 4.86
C LEU A 98 -7.43 -0.36 3.74
N HIS A 99 -7.77 0.27 2.60
CA HIS A 99 -8.11 -0.47 1.38
C HIS A 99 -6.88 -1.17 0.78
N ASP A 100 -5.75 -0.45 0.67
CA ASP A 100 -4.47 -0.99 0.18
C ASP A 100 -3.34 -0.79 1.21
N GLY A 101 -2.72 -1.90 1.60
CA GLY A 101 -1.56 -1.95 2.50
C GLY A 101 -0.22 -2.08 1.78
N SER A 102 -0.17 -1.82 0.47
CA SER A 102 1.07 -1.89 -0.31
C SER A 102 2.09 -0.82 0.11
N GLU A 103 3.38 -1.10 -0.09
CA GLU A 103 4.45 -0.10 0.07
C GLU A 103 4.32 1.06 -0.92
N ASP A 104 3.68 0.86 -2.09
CA ASP A 104 3.42 1.95 -3.05
C ASP A 104 2.36 2.92 -2.50
N ALA A 105 1.33 2.41 -1.82
CA ALA A 105 0.35 3.23 -1.11
C ALA A 105 1.01 3.99 0.06
N LEU A 106 1.91 3.32 0.79
CA LEU A 106 2.72 3.97 1.83
C LEU A 106 3.62 5.07 1.25
N GLY A 107 4.28 4.80 0.12
CA GLY A 107 5.09 5.76 -0.61
C GLY A 107 4.31 7.00 -1.05
N SER A 108 3.05 6.80 -1.49
CA SER A 108 2.14 7.89 -1.85
C SER A 108 1.74 8.75 -0.64
N PHE A 109 1.55 8.13 0.53
CA PHE A 109 1.32 8.85 1.78
C PHE A 109 2.55 9.66 2.21
N ILE A 110 3.75 9.05 2.18
CA ILE A 110 5.02 9.72 2.51
C ILE A 110 5.25 10.91 1.58
N ARG A 111 5.01 10.73 0.27
CA ARG A 111 5.13 11.80 -0.72
C ARG A 111 4.28 13.00 -0.36
N ARG A 112 3.02 12.78 0.04
CA ARG A 112 2.10 13.85 0.43
C ARG A 112 2.60 14.61 1.65
N MET A 113 3.15 13.90 2.64
CA MET A 113 3.67 14.51 3.87
C MET A 113 4.97 15.29 3.65
N THR A 114 5.83 14.81 2.74
CA THR A 114 7.17 15.39 2.52
C THR A 114 7.24 16.39 1.36
N ALA A 115 6.27 16.38 0.44
CA ALA A 115 6.24 17.31 -0.70
C ALA A 115 6.22 18.78 -0.27
N ASN A 116 5.44 19.13 0.76
CA ASN A 116 5.35 20.51 1.26
C ASN A 116 6.65 20.96 1.95
N ALA A 117 7.38 20.03 2.57
CA ALA A 117 8.63 20.33 3.29
C ALA A 117 9.85 20.42 2.36
N ASN A 118 9.81 19.75 1.20
CA ASN A 118 10.92 19.65 0.25
C ASN A 118 10.71 20.49 -1.02
N GLY A 119 9.98 21.61 -0.94
CA GLY A 119 9.79 22.51 -2.09
C GLY A 119 9.08 21.87 -3.29
N GLY A 120 8.20 20.87 -3.05
CA GLY A 120 7.44 20.16 -4.09
C GLY A 120 7.97 18.77 -4.44
N ALA A 121 9.20 18.42 -4.05
CA ALA A 121 9.80 17.10 -4.32
C ALA A 121 9.53 16.11 -3.17
N GLY A 122 8.35 15.46 -3.21
CA GLY A 122 7.98 14.44 -2.22
C GLY A 122 8.76 13.13 -2.39
N ILE A 123 9.16 12.52 -1.27
CA ILE A 123 9.86 11.25 -1.23
C ILE A 123 8.84 10.11 -1.36
N ASN A 124 9.01 9.25 -2.36
CA ASN A 124 8.09 8.12 -2.62
C ASN A 124 8.54 6.81 -1.94
N ARG A 125 9.74 6.79 -1.35
CA ARG A 125 10.37 5.59 -0.80
C ARG A 125 10.70 5.82 0.67
N ALA A 126 10.14 5.00 1.55
CA ALA A 126 10.35 5.13 2.99
C ALA A 126 11.82 4.96 3.38
N GLU A 127 12.56 4.13 2.66
CA GLU A 127 14.01 3.90 2.80
C GLU A 127 14.87 5.15 2.56
N TRP A 128 14.34 6.19 1.93
CA TRP A 128 15.05 7.45 1.66
C TRP A 128 14.72 8.56 2.67
N LEU A 129 13.91 8.28 3.68
CA LEU A 129 13.61 9.25 4.73
C LEU A 129 14.81 9.41 5.67
N THR A 130 15.13 10.67 5.98
CA THR A 130 16.00 10.98 7.12
C THR A 130 15.27 10.70 8.44
N SER A 131 15.98 10.53 9.54
CA SER A 131 15.36 10.23 10.85
C SER A 131 14.33 11.30 11.26
N VAL A 132 14.66 12.60 11.11
CA VAL A 132 13.74 13.71 11.42
C VAL A 132 12.48 13.69 10.52
N GLN A 133 12.64 13.37 9.22
CA GLN A 133 11.50 13.23 8.33
C GLN A 133 10.65 12.02 8.70
N ALA A 134 11.29 10.89 9.02
CA ALA A 134 10.62 9.66 9.41
C ALA A 134 9.82 9.82 10.70
N GLU A 135 10.34 10.51 11.72
CA GLU A 135 9.61 10.84 12.94
C GLU A 135 8.36 11.70 12.67
N ARG A 136 8.50 12.75 11.85
CA ARG A 136 7.35 13.60 11.48
C ARG A 136 6.27 12.80 10.77
N VAL A 137 6.65 11.95 9.81
CA VAL A 137 5.71 11.10 9.10
C VAL A 137 5.10 10.05 10.04
N LEU A 138 5.88 9.47 10.95
CA LEU A 138 5.42 8.50 11.94
C LEU A 138 4.36 9.10 12.87
N GLU A 139 4.59 10.31 13.40
CA GLU A 139 3.63 11.00 14.26
C GLU A 139 2.35 11.38 13.50
N ALA A 140 2.47 11.81 12.25
CA ALA A 140 1.32 12.07 11.41
C ALA A 140 0.52 10.78 11.09
N LEU A 141 1.22 9.66 10.88
CA LEU A 141 0.62 8.35 10.66
C LEU A 141 -0.15 7.87 11.90
N LYS A 142 0.43 7.99 13.11
CA LYS A 142 -0.26 7.67 14.37
C LYS A 142 -1.53 8.49 14.56
N LYS A 143 -1.49 9.80 14.31
CA LYS A 143 -2.67 10.68 14.41
C LYS A 143 -3.78 10.28 13.44
N TRP A 144 -3.42 9.85 12.23
CA TRP A 144 -4.38 9.36 11.25
C TRP A 144 -4.96 8.01 11.67
N HIS A 145 -4.13 7.09 12.16
CA HIS A 145 -4.56 5.79 12.68
C HIS A 145 -5.54 5.96 13.85
N ILE A 146 -5.24 6.84 14.81
CA ILE A 146 -6.16 7.19 15.90
C ILE A 146 -7.52 7.64 15.35
N ARG A 147 -7.53 8.54 14.35
CA ARG A 147 -8.78 9.02 13.75
C ARG A 147 -9.59 7.86 13.15
N LEU A 148 -8.96 6.98 12.37
CA LEU A 148 -9.65 5.84 11.77
C LEU A 148 -10.20 4.86 12.81
N MET A 149 -9.44 4.59 13.88
CA MET A 149 -9.91 3.75 14.99
C MET A 149 -11.08 4.41 15.72
N THR A 150 -11.00 5.71 16.01
CA THR A 150 -12.10 6.48 16.62
C THR A 150 -13.35 6.43 15.75
N ASP A 151 -13.24 6.68 14.45
CA ASP A 151 -14.37 6.64 13.52
C ASP A 151 -14.98 5.22 13.47
N ALA A 152 -14.14 4.17 13.54
CA ALA A 152 -14.60 2.79 13.57
C ALA A 152 -15.26 2.38 14.89
N ILE A 153 -14.83 2.91 16.03
CA ILE A 153 -15.47 2.73 17.34
C ILE A 153 -16.85 3.40 17.32
N LEU A 154 -16.91 4.66 16.87
CA LEU A 154 -18.16 5.42 16.77
C LEU A 154 -19.17 4.75 15.82
N ALA A 155 -18.71 4.25 14.68
CA ALA A 155 -19.56 3.54 13.72
C ALA A 155 -20.17 2.24 14.29
N ARG A 156 -19.55 1.62 15.30
CA ARG A 156 -20.09 0.45 16.01
C ARG A 156 -21.08 0.82 17.12
N GLY A 157 -21.17 2.10 17.48
CA GLY A 157 -21.96 2.57 18.62
C GLY A 157 -21.25 2.45 19.97
N ASP A 158 -19.95 2.15 19.97
CA ASP A 158 -19.13 2.06 21.17
C ASP A 158 -18.66 3.46 21.63
N SER A 159 -18.36 3.62 22.92
CA SER A 159 -17.85 4.87 23.48
C SER A 159 -16.34 5.01 23.27
N VAL A 160 -15.91 6.14 22.73
CA VAL A 160 -14.50 6.48 22.58
C VAL A 160 -13.93 6.85 23.96
N PRO A 161 -12.73 6.38 24.34
CA PRO A 161 -12.07 6.80 25.57
C PRO A 161 -11.92 8.33 25.66
N GLU A 162 -12.24 8.93 26.79
CA GLU A 162 -12.05 10.37 27.01
C GLU A 162 -10.57 10.72 27.26
N THR A 163 -10.17 11.91 26.81
CA THR A 163 -8.84 12.46 27.11
C THR A 163 -8.76 13.10 28.47
N LEU A 164 -7.75 12.72 29.25
CA LEU A 164 -7.32 13.35 30.50
C LEU A 164 -6.52 14.65 30.31
N SER A 165 -6.74 15.38 29.21
CA SER A 165 -6.06 16.65 28.95
C SER A 165 -7.03 17.80 29.17
N HIS A 166 -6.60 18.85 29.86
CA HIS A 166 -7.35 20.12 29.96
C HIS A 166 -7.51 20.83 28.60
N ARG A 167 -6.80 20.37 27.57
CA ARG A 167 -6.94 20.83 26.19
C ARG A 167 -8.07 20.06 25.51
N HIS A 168 -9.14 20.75 25.13
CA HIS A 168 -10.34 20.19 24.47
C HIS A 168 -10.05 19.53 23.10
N ASP A 169 -8.86 19.74 22.53
CA ASP A 169 -8.41 19.18 21.25
C ASP A 169 -7.44 17.99 21.40
N ALA A 170 -7.08 17.62 22.64
CA ALA A 170 -6.20 16.50 22.87
C ALA A 170 -6.88 15.19 22.44
N LYS A 171 -6.13 14.32 21.78
CA LYS A 171 -6.58 12.97 21.44
C LYS A 171 -6.10 11.98 22.49
N PRO A 172 -6.86 10.91 22.79
CA PRO A 172 -6.44 9.95 23.81
C PRO A 172 -5.14 9.29 23.40
N GLY A 173 -4.36 8.86 24.39
CA GLY A 173 -3.10 8.16 24.16
C GLY A 173 -3.32 7.02 23.16
N TYR A 174 -2.37 6.84 22.25
CA TYR A 174 -2.47 5.85 21.16
C TYR A 174 -2.90 4.47 21.67
N ASP A 175 -2.29 4.02 22.78
CA ASP A 175 -2.55 2.71 23.39
C ASP A 175 -3.98 2.56 23.91
N LEU A 176 -4.60 3.65 24.40
CA LEU A 176 -5.97 3.62 24.92
C LEU A 176 -7.00 3.47 23.80
N ILE A 177 -6.82 4.20 22.68
CA ILE A 177 -7.68 4.05 21.50
C ILE A 177 -7.49 2.66 20.90
N ARG A 178 -6.26 2.16 20.90
CA ARG A 178 -5.94 0.82 20.39
C ARG A 178 -6.66 -0.26 21.19
N ASP A 179 -6.57 -0.20 22.51
CA ASP A 179 -7.25 -1.16 23.41
C ASP A 179 -8.77 -1.13 23.22
N ALA A 180 -9.37 0.06 23.16
CA ALA A 180 -10.81 0.21 22.91
C ALA A 180 -11.24 -0.30 21.53
N PHE A 181 -10.38 -0.18 20.51
CA PHE A 181 -10.66 -0.70 19.17
C PHE A 181 -10.58 -2.23 19.10
N GLU A 182 -9.60 -2.83 19.79
CA GLU A 182 -9.38 -4.29 19.83
C GLU A 182 -10.39 -5.02 20.73
N ASN A 183 -10.87 -4.37 21.80
CA ASN A 183 -11.81 -4.94 22.78
C ASN A 183 -13.19 -4.26 22.72
N PRO A 184 -14.03 -4.54 21.71
CA PRO A 184 -15.36 -3.95 21.58
C PRO A 184 -16.26 -4.33 22.76
N GLY A 185 -17.14 -3.40 23.18
CA GLY A 185 -18.13 -3.61 24.24
C GLY A 185 -17.60 -3.55 25.69
N LYS A 186 -16.28 -3.51 25.92
CA LYS A 186 -15.75 -3.13 27.24
C LYS A 186 -15.88 -1.62 27.38
N ARG A 187 -16.58 -1.15 28.43
CA ARG A 187 -16.53 0.28 28.77
C ARG A 187 -15.08 0.64 29.03
N PRO A 188 -14.48 1.58 28.26
CA PRO A 188 -13.10 1.96 28.50
C PRO A 188 -12.98 2.47 29.94
N PRO A 189 -11.90 2.12 30.66
CA PRO A 189 -11.77 2.51 32.05
C PRO A 189 -11.86 4.04 32.14
N ARG A 190 -12.83 4.54 32.90
CA ARG A 190 -12.94 5.95 33.26
C ARG A 190 -11.86 6.22 34.31
N MET A 191 -10.61 6.33 33.87
CA MET A 191 -9.49 6.62 34.75
C MET A 191 -9.64 8.06 35.25
N MET A 192 -10.16 8.24 36.47
CA MET A 192 -9.99 9.50 37.19
C MET A 192 -8.50 9.61 37.54
N VAL A 193 -7.85 10.69 37.11
CA VAL A 193 -6.53 11.05 37.63
C VAL A 193 -6.73 11.46 39.09
N ILE A 194 -6.48 10.51 39.99
CA ILE A 194 -6.26 10.80 41.39
C ILE A 194 -4.86 11.42 41.46
N ASP A 195 -4.82 12.69 41.85
CA ASP A 195 -3.59 13.41 42.14
C ASP A 195 -2.71 12.60 43.11
N GLY A 196 -1.40 12.74 42.95
CA GLY A 196 -0.39 11.75 43.33
C GLY A 196 -0.55 11.11 44.71
N SER A 197 -0.53 9.77 44.74
CA SER A 197 0.29 8.93 45.62
C SER A 197 -0.26 7.50 45.66
N LYS A 198 0.52 6.55 45.11
CA LYS A 198 0.46 5.08 45.22
C LYS A 198 -0.82 4.36 44.74
N PRO A 199 -0.69 3.19 44.07
CA PRO A 199 -1.84 2.36 43.77
C PRO A 199 -2.30 1.62 45.03
N VAL A 200 -3.59 1.70 45.34
CA VAL A 200 -4.28 0.70 46.16
C VAL A 200 -5.28 -0.03 45.27
N SER A 201 -5.13 -1.35 45.16
CA SER A 201 -6.15 -2.22 44.60
C SER A 201 -7.32 -2.33 45.58
N CYS A 202 -8.53 -2.24 45.03
CA CYS A 202 -9.73 -2.93 45.50
C CYS A 202 -10.43 -3.53 44.28
#